data_AF-A0A660VI21-F1
#
_entry.id   AF-A0A660VI21-F1
#
_cell.length_a   1.000
_cell.length_b   1.000
_cell.length_c   1.000
_cell.angle_alpha   90.00
_cell.angle_beta   90.00
_cell.angle_gamma   90.00
#
_symmetry.space_group_name_H-M   'P 1'
#
loop_
_entity.id
_entity.type
_entity.pdbx_description
1 polymer ?
#
loop_
_entity_poly.entity_id
_entity_poly.type
_entity_poly.pdbx_seq_one_letter_code
_entity_poly.pdbx_strand_id
1 'polypeptide(L)'
;MRERVIVLKLGGSVLADEAALELAVHELYRWWRSGTRVVAVVSALRGVTEALLERLRPSDAGADADAPAAAVAAGDAHARAALLATGEASSAALLALALERAGVPSCVLAPAALGLVAEGPPLDGQPVSLEPQALHAAHARDELVIVPGWCAVDAAGRPMLLGRGGSDLSALFLAQELGASRCRLLKDVDGLYERDPRRSGPAPRRFALAAFADALATDGSIVQHKAVRYAQRHGMPFELGAWLDDVPTRLGPGPGCFAPRRGKPRPLRLALLGLGAVGSELLRLARALPGELEVVAIAVRDLSRPRVGLPQGVLLSDDACAVARCGADVVLELMGGVSLAGQAQSAALLAGSHVVTANKALIAERGPALRGLARRCARRLVFAAAVGGAMPLLERLTGLGRDRVRGVRAVLNGTTNAVLESLAAGLDLERALADARRAGYAEADCSRDLSGQDAADKLCLLASALGVRDLAPGDIACDVLDADVVARWLRGAGAVAVGAVGAVGVHAAHAMPAAGEAQAVPPGRVEPALHAAQPVMRQVAELDLSEGVVRASVRLVSVDAVDPLAHVSGAGNAASVTLVDGTQRLVRGCGAGGRPTAEAVLADVLALRAVARGVERTTSVSAA
;
A
#
# COMPACT_ATOMS: atom_id res chain seq x y z
N MET A 1 4.21 -4.26 22.25
CA MET A 1 4.23 -2.89 21.67
C MET A 1 2.83 -2.56 21.17
N ARG A 2 2.29 -1.38 21.49
CA ARG A 2 1.03 -0.92 20.86
C ARG A 2 1.24 -0.74 19.36
N GLU A 3 0.28 -1.17 18.55
CA GLU A 3 0.32 -0.95 17.10
C GLU A 3 0.35 0.56 16.81
N ARG A 4 1.21 0.98 15.88
CA ARG A 4 1.27 2.39 15.47
C ARG A 4 0.17 2.65 14.46
N VAL A 5 -0.83 3.42 14.86
CA VAL A 5 -1.87 3.93 13.96
C VAL A 5 -1.53 5.36 13.57
N ILE A 6 -1.71 5.69 12.28
CA ILE A 6 -1.73 7.06 11.77
C ILE A 6 -3.07 7.35 11.10
N VAL A 7 -3.64 8.50 11.44
CA VAL A 7 -4.80 9.05 10.72
C VAL A 7 -4.30 10.17 9.80
N LEU A 8 -4.59 10.03 8.51
CA LEU A 8 -4.20 10.96 7.46
C LEU A 8 -5.46 11.58 6.85
N LYS A 9 -5.63 12.89 7.03
CA LYS A 9 -6.74 13.61 6.41
C LYS A 9 -6.31 14.17 5.06
N LEU A 10 -7.00 13.76 4.00
CA LEU A 10 -6.83 14.25 2.64
C LEU A 10 -7.85 15.37 2.40
N GLY A 11 -7.42 16.63 2.45
CA GLY A 11 -8.34 17.77 2.26
C GLY A 11 -8.69 18.06 0.81
N GLY A 12 -9.85 18.70 0.58
CA GLY A 12 -10.23 19.18 -0.76
C GLY A 12 -9.22 20.14 -1.40
N SER A 13 -8.38 20.82 -0.60
CA SER A 13 -7.31 21.64 -1.15
C SER A 13 -6.19 20.81 -1.78
N VAL A 14 -5.93 19.59 -1.30
CA VAL A 14 -4.97 18.66 -1.89
C VAL A 14 -5.60 17.67 -2.88
N LEU A 15 -6.90 17.42 -2.77
CA LEU A 15 -7.71 16.63 -3.69
C LEU A 15 -8.36 17.53 -4.76
N ALA A 16 -7.52 18.17 -5.58
CA ALA A 16 -7.98 19.11 -6.59
C ALA A 16 -8.79 18.44 -7.72
N ASP A 17 -8.39 17.22 -8.09
CA ASP A 17 -8.97 16.42 -9.16
C ASP A 17 -8.65 14.92 -8.92
N GLU A 18 -9.06 14.06 -9.85
CA GLU A 18 -8.74 12.63 -9.76
C GLU A 18 -7.24 12.32 -9.93
N ALA A 19 -6.46 13.18 -10.59
CA ALA A 19 -5.02 12.98 -10.70
C ALA A 19 -4.32 13.12 -9.35
N ALA A 20 -4.85 13.95 -8.45
CA ALA A 20 -4.39 14.05 -7.07
C ALA A 20 -4.56 12.76 -6.26
N LEU A 21 -5.47 11.85 -6.66
CA LEU A 21 -5.63 10.55 -6.01
C LEU A 21 -4.40 9.66 -6.20
N GLU A 22 -3.66 9.82 -7.30
CA GLU A 22 -2.39 9.10 -7.52
C GLU A 22 -1.33 9.56 -6.50
N LEU A 23 -1.28 10.86 -6.19
CA LEU A 23 -0.41 11.38 -5.13
C LEU A 23 -0.84 10.89 -3.74
N ALA A 24 -2.16 10.80 -3.51
CA ALA A 24 -2.70 10.23 -2.29
C ALA A 24 -2.27 8.76 -2.12
N VAL A 25 -2.28 7.96 -3.18
CA VAL A 25 -1.78 6.58 -3.15
C VAL A 25 -0.34 6.55 -2.63
N HIS A 26 0.58 7.34 -3.19
CA HIS A 26 1.98 7.38 -2.75
C HIS A 26 2.13 7.78 -1.28
N GLU A 27 1.39 8.81 -0.87
CA GLU A 27 1.43 9.30 0.50
C GLU A 27 0.89 8.27 1.49
N LEU A 28 -0.18 7.56 1.14
CA LEU A 28 -0.74 6.51 1.99
C LEU A 28 0.17 5.27 2.02
N TYR A 29 0.65 4.87 0.85
CA TYR A 29 1.51 3.72 0.66
C TYR A 29 2.81 3.84 1.48
N ARG A 30 3.48 5.00 1.50
CA ARG A 30 4.72 5.16 2.29
C ARG A 30 4.54 4.91 3.79
N TRP A 31 3.37 5.22 4.35
CA TRP A 31 3.07 4.95 5.76
C TRP A 31 2.70 3.48 5.97
N TRP A 32 1.82 2.94 5.13
CA TRP A 32 1.43 1.55 5.20
C TRP A 32 2.65 0.63 5.03
N ARG A 33 3.53 0.91 4.06
CA ARG A 33 4.81 0.25 3.81
C ARG A 33 5.75 0.20 5.03
N SER A 34 5.70 1.20 5.92
CA SER A 34 6.57 1.26 7.11
C SER A 34 6.16 0.34 8.26
N GLY A 35 4.99 -0.31 8.19
CA GLY A 35 4.42 -1.13 9.27
C GLY A 35 3.41 -0.38 10.11
N THR A 36 3.07 0.85 9.73
CA THR A 36 2.07 1.68 10.40
C THR A 36 0.69 1.32 9.87
N ARG A 37 -0.29 1.14 10.77
CA ARG A 37 -1.71 1.02 10.39
C ARG A 37 -2.22 2.37 9.93
N VAL A 38 -2.86 2.42 8.77
CA VAL A 38 -3.27 3.69 8.15
C VAL A 38 -4.79 3.80 8.12
N VAL A 39 -5.28 4.97 8.51
CA VAL A 39 -6.67 5.40 8.34
C VAL A 39 -6.66 6.70 7.52
N ALA A 40 -7.20 6.67 6.31
CA ALA A 40 -7.30 7.82 5.42
C ALA A 40 -8.70 8.44 5.55
N VAL A 41 -8.78 9.70 6.00
CA VAL A 41 -10.04 10.46 6.04
C VAL A 41 -10.10 11.36 4.81
N VAL A 42 -11.09 11.13 3.95
CA VAL A 42 -11.12 11.71 2.60
C VAL A 42 -12.20 12.77 2.51
N SER A 43 -11.82 14.00 2.16
CA SER A 43 -12.77 15.05 1.77
C SER A 43 -13.26 14.83 0.33
N ALA A 44 -14.37 15.48 -0.04
CA ALA A 44 -14.78 15.53 -1.44
C ALA A 44 -13.69 16.17 -2.32
N LEU A 45 -13.61 15.76 -3.58
CA LEU A 45 -12.82 16.47 -4.60
C LEU A 45 -13.24 17.95 -4.65
N ARG A 46 -12.28 18.83 -4.91
CA ARG A 46 -12.50 20.29 -4.96
C ARG A 46 -13.68 20.64 -5.88
N GLY A 47 -14.60 21.48 -5.41
CA GLY A 47 -15.75 21.95 -6.19
C GLY A 47 -16.97 21.03 -6.16
N VAL A 48 -16.83 19.77 -5.72
CA VAL A 48 -17.94 18.82 -5.69
C VAL A 48 -18.96 19.20 -4.61
N THR A 49 -18.50 19.55 -3.40
CA THR A 49 -19.39 19.96 -2.32
C THR A 49 -20.19 21.21 -2.71
N GLU A 50 -19.53 22.19 -3.34
CA GLU A 50 -20.18 23.41 -3.85
C GLU A 50 -21.22 23.09 -4.93
N ALA A 51 -20.90 22.19 -5.87
CA ALA A 51 -21.85 21.76 -6.91
C ALA A 51 -23.07 21.04 -6.32
N LEU A 52 -22.89 20.20 -5.29
CA LEU A 52 -23.99 19.54 -4.59
C LEU A 52 -24.86 20.54 -3.82
N LEU A 53 -24.24 21.55 -3.19
CA LEU A 53 -24.96 22.65 -2.53
C LEU A 53 -25.76 23.49 -3.53
N GLU A 54 -25.23 23.74 -4.73
CA GLU A 54 -25.93 24.48 -5.79
C GLU A 54 -27.21 23.76 -6.23
N ARG A 55 -27.16 22.42 -6.34
CA ARG A 55 -28.33 21.59 -6.67
C ARG A 55 -29.45 21.63 -5.64
N LEU A 56 -29.16 22.07 -4.42
CA LEU A 56 -30.15 22.24 -3.35
C LEU A 56 -30.79 23.64 -3.38
N ARG A 57 -30.34 24.54 -4.26
CA ARG A 57 -30.98 25.85 -4.43
C ARG A 57 -32.29 25.69 -5.22
N PRO A 58 -33.38 26.37 -4.81
CA PRO A 58 -34.65 26.34 -5.55
C PRO A 58 -34.49 26.90 -6.97
N SER A 59 -35.14 26.25 -7.95
CA SER A 59 -35.11 26.62 -9.37
C SER A 59 -35.72 28.01 -9.67
N ASP A 60 -36.56 28.53 -8.78
CA ASP A 60 -37.36 29.75 -9.00
C ASP A 60 -36.84 30.99 -8.23
N ALA A 61 -35.62 30.95 -7.70
CA ALA A 61 -34.99 32.14 -7.12
C ALA A 61 -34.50 33.07 -8.24
N GLY A 62 -35.38 33.95 -8.70
CA GLY A 62 -35.02 35.06 -9.59
C GLY A 62 -33.87 35.89 -9.01
N ALA A 63 -33.10 36.54 -9.90
CA ALA A 63 -31.87 37.27 -9.58
C ALA A 63 -32.02 38.53 -8.71
N ASP A 64 -33.16 38.71 -8.04
CA ASP A 64 -33.47 39.90 -7.25
C ASP A 64 -34.35 39.51 -6.05
N ALA A 65 -33.74 39.23 -4.89
CA ALA A 65 -34.41 39.18 -3.59
C ALA A 65 -33.41 39.19 -2.43
N ASP A 66 -33.23 40.38 -1.84
CA ASP A 66 -32.76 40.52 -0.47
C ASP A 66 -33.78 39.87 0.49
N ALA A 67 -33.34 38.79 1.13
CA ALA A 67 -33.93 38.03 2.26
C ALA A 67 -34.78 36.77 1.95
N PRO A 68 -34.65 35.72 2.79
CA PRO A 68 -33.43 35.14 3.34
C PRO A 68 -33.37 33.63 3.10
N ALA A 69 -32.29 32.98 3.55
CA ALA A 69 -32.03 31.54 3.56
C ALA A 69 -33.14 30.60 4.13
N ALA A 70 -34.32 31.12 4.46
CA ALA A 70 -35.48 30.42 5.02
C ALA A 70 -36.22 29.53 4.00
N ALA A 71 -36.24 29.86 2.70
CA ALA A 71 -36.89 29.01 1.70
C ALA A 71 -36.11 27.70 1.43
N VAL A 72 -34.78 27.70 1.65
CA VAL A 72 -33.92 26.51 1.63
C VAL A 72 -34.09 25.66 2.90
N ALA A 73 -34.67 26.22 3.97
CA ALA A 73 -34.83 25.55 5.25
C ALA A 73 -35.98 24.52 5.29
N ALA A 74 -36.92 24.54 4.33
CA ALA A 74 -38.15 23.73 4.36
C ALA A 74 -38.01 22.26 3.90
N GLY A 75 -36.81 21.77 3.58
CA GLY A 75 -36.57 20.38 3.15
C GLY A 75 -36.09 19.46 4.27
N ASP A 76 -36.21 18.14 4.08
CA ASP A 76 -35.65 17.14 5.01
C ASP A 76 -34.12 17.36 5.17
N ALA A 77 -33.68 17.68 6.39
CA ALA A 77 -32.28 17.95 6.69
C ALA A 77 -31.40 16.69 6.57
N HIS A 78 -31.96 15.50 6.83
CA HIS A 78 -31.25 14.24 6.65
C HIS A 78 -31.11 13.88 5.17
N ALA A 79 -32.12 14.16 4.34
CA ALA A 79 -32.00 13.99 2.88
C ALA A 79 -30.90 14.90 2.29
N ARG A 80 -30.80 16.14 2.76
CA ARG A 80 -29.71 17.05 2.38
C ARG A 80 -28.35 16.55 2.85
N ALA A 81 -28.27 16.07 4.10
CA ALA A 81 -27.05 15.43 4.62
C ALA A 81 -26.62 14.25 3.75
N ALA A 82 -27.57 13.38 3.37
CA ALA A 82 -27.33 12.23 2.52
C ALA A 82 -26.80 12.63 1.13
N LEU A 83 -27.41 13.63 0.48
CA LEU A 83 -26.94 14.13 -0.82
C LEU A 83 -25.52 14.68 -0.73
N LEU A 84 -25.25 15.53 0.27
CA LEU A 84 -23.94 16.17 0.42
C LEU A 84 -22.84 15.15 0.73
N ALA A 85 -23.14 14.13 1.55
CA ALA A 85 -22.23 13.04 1.88
C ALA A 85 -21.77 12.22 0.66
N THR A 86 -22.48 12.28 -0.48
CA THR A 86 -22.08 11.58 -1.70
C THR A 86 -20.73 12.07 -2.26
N GLY A 87 -20.34 13.32 -1.97
CA GLY A 87 -19.05 13.87 -2.42
C GLY A 87 -17.86 13.13 -1.81
N GLU A 88 -17.84 13.01 -0.48
CA GLU A 88 -16.82 12.25 0.25
C GLU A 88 -16.89 10.76 -0.04
N ALA A 89 -18.10 10.19 -0.13
CA ALA A 89 -18.27 8.78 -0.44
C ALA A 89 -17.68 8.42 -1.82
N SER A 90 -17.93 9.26 -2.83
CA SER A 90 -17.38 9.08 -4.18
C SER A 90 -15.85 9.20 -4.18
N SER A 91 -15.31 10.18 -3.46
CA SER A 91 -13.85 10.39 -3.37
C SER A 91 -13.15 9.23 -2.65
N ALA A 92 -13.76 8.70 -1.59
CA ALA A 92 -13.27 7.53 -0.88
C ALA A 92 -13.28 6.26 -1.77
N ALA A 93 -14.34 6.06 -2.56
CA ALA A 93 -14.43 4.95 -3.50
C ALA A 93 -13.39 5.05 -4.62
N LEU A 94 -13.22 6.22 -5.23
CA LEU A 94 -12.21 6.46 -6.26
C LEU A 94 -10.78 6.24 -5.74
N LEU A 95 -10.51 6.64 -4.50
CA LEU A 95 -9.23 6.39 -3.84
C LEU A 95 -9.00 4.89 -3.61
N ALA A 96 -10.02 4.14 -3.18
CA ALA A 96 -9.93 2.69 -3.00
C ALA A 96 -9.57 1.99 -4.32
N LEU A 97 -10.22 2.37 -5.42
CA LEU A 97 -9.92 1.86 -6.76
C LEU A 97 -8.51 2.27 -7.23
N ALA A 98 -8.03 3.46 -6.86
CA ALA A 98 -6.67 3.89 -7.16
C ALA A 98 -5.62 3.07 -6.39
N LEU A 99 -5.88 2.73 -5.13
CA LEU A 99 -5.06 1.86 -4.28
C LEU A 99 -5.05 0.42 -4.78
N GLU A 100 -6.21 -0.11 -5.18
CA GLU A 100 -6.34 -1.43 -5.78
C GLU A 100 -5.48 -1.57 -7.05
N ARG A 101 -5.56 -0.60 -7.96
CA ARG A 101 -4.70 -0.55 -9.16
C ARG A 101 -3.20 -0.44 -8.83
N ALA A 102 -2.87 0.13 -7.68
CA ALA A 102 -1.50 0.18 -7.16
C ALA A 102 -1.11 -1.08 -6.38
N GLY A 103 -2.03 -2.03 -6.20
CA GLY A 103 -1.79 -3.28 -5.49
C GLY A 103 -1.72 -3.16 -3.97
N VAL A 104 -2.30 -2.09 -3.41
CA VAL A 104 -2.33 -1.81 -1.97
C VAL A 104 -3.69 -2.27 -1.40
N PRO A 105 -3.72 -3.27 -0.50
CA PRO A 105 -4.95 -3.71 0.12
C PRO A 105 -5.63 -2.57 0.89
N SER A 106 -6.89 -2.30 0.58
CA SER A 106 -7.65 -1.24 1.23
C SER A 106 -9.14 -1.55 1.28
N CYS A 107 -9.85 -0.91 2.20
CA CYS A 107 -11.30 -0.98 2.28
C CYS A 107 -11.91 0.37 2.66
N VAL A 108 -13.13 0.62 2.20
CA VAL A 108 -13.90 1.80 2.56
C VAL A 108 -14.86 1.44 3.68
N LEU A 109 -14.79 2.16 4.80
CA LEU A 109 -15.73 2.02 5.91
C LEU A 109 -16.60 3.28 5.99
N ALA A 110 -17.90 3.11 5.71
CA ALA A 110 -18.87 4.17 5.85
C ALA A 110 -19.11 4.53 7.33
N PRO A 111 -19.58 5.75 7.65
CA PRO A 111 -19.81 6.16 9.03
C PRO A 111 -20.67 5.20 9.87
N ALA A 112 -21.73 4.62 9.28
CA ALA A 112 -22.57 3.65 9.96
C ALA A 112 -21.83 2.37 10.37
N ALA A 113 -20.96 1.85 9.50
CA ALA A 113 -20.14 0.66 9.78
C ALA A 113 -19.05 0.91 10.84
N LEU A 114 -18.71 2.18 11.08
CA LEU A 114 -17.79 2.61 12.14
C LEU A 114 -18.51 2.96 13.44
N GLY A 115 -19.84 2.86 13.51
CA GLY A 115 -20.61 3.42 14.62
C GLY A 115 -20.29 4.89 14.88
N LEU A 116 -19.95 5.65 13.83
CA LEU A 116 -19.58 7.07 13.93
C LEU A 116 -20.86 7.90 14.13
N VAL A 117 -21.29 7.98 15.38
CA VAL A 117 -22.51 8.68 15.78
C VAL A 117 -22.21 10.14 16.09
N ALA A 118 -23.09 11.04 15.64
CA ALA A 118 -23.07 12.45 15.98
C ALA A 118 -24.40 12.92 16.58
N GLU A 119 -24.32 13.98 17.37
CA GLU A 119 -25.47 14.65 18.00
C GLU A 119 -25.58 16.11 17.54
N GLY A 120 -26.79 16.67 17.64
CA GLY A 120 -27.09 18.05 17.26
C GLY A 120 -27.75 18.16 15.88
N PRO A 121 -27.68 19.34 15.24
CA PRO A 121 -28.35 19.58 13.96
C PRO A 121 -27.82 18.65 12.84
N PRO A 122 -28.68 18.09 11.96
CA PRO A 122 -28.27 17.14 10.92
C PRO A 122 -27.17 17.63 9.96
N LEU A 123 -27.01 18.94 9.80
CA LEU A 123 -25.99 19.53 8.92
C LEU A 123 -24.76 20.09 9.67
N ASP A 124 -24.76 20.08 11.02
CA ASP A 124 -23.67 20.61 11.85
C ASP A 124 -23.53 19.84 13.19
N GLY A 125 -23.51 18.52 13.10
CA GLY A 125 -23.37 17.63 14.24
C GLY A 125 -22.01 17.69 14.93
N GLN A 126 -21.97 17.11 16.12
CA GLN A 126 -20.75 16.83 16.89
C GLN A 126 -20.59 15.32 17.02
N PRO A 127 -19.45 14.73 16.62
CA PRO A 127 -19.23 13.30 16.79
C PRO A 127 -19.09 12.97 18.28
N VAL A 128 -19.75 11.90 18.72
CA VAL A 128 -19.82 11.47 20.13
C VAL A 128 -19.45 10.00 20.35
N SER A 129 -19.52 9.16 19.33
CA SER A 129 -19.22 7.72 19.44
C SER A 129 -18.46 7.19 18.24
N LEU A 130 -17.68 6.13 18.47
CA LEU A 130 -17.02 5.29 17.47
C LEU A 130 -17.02 3.83 17.94
N GLU A 131 -17.36 2.92 17.04
CA GLU A 131 -17.25 1.47 17.21
C GLU A 131 -16.10 0.93 16.33
N PRO A 132 -14.90 0.71 16.90
CA PRO A 132 -13.70 0.45 16.10
C PRO A 132 -13.56 -1.01 15.62
N GLN A 133 -14.53 -1.90 15.88
CA GLN A 133 -14.42 -3.33 15.57
C GLN A 133 -14.16 -3.59 14.08
N ALA A 134 -14.90 -2.94 13.20
CA ALA A 134 -14.73 -3.09 11.75
C ALA A 134 -13.34 -2.60 11.29
N LEU A 135 -12.86 -1.50 11.88
CA LEU A 135 -11.55 -0.93 11.60
C LEU A 135 -10.41 -1.84 12.09
N HIS A 136 -10.52 -2.38 13.31
CA HIS A 136 -9.56 -3.35 13.84
C HIS A 136 -9.54 -4.64 13.01
N ALA A 137 -10.70 -5.12 12.56
CA ALA A 137 -10.79 -6.28 11.66
C ALA A 137 -10.08 -6.02 10.32
N ALA A 138 -10.26 -4.84 9.72
CA ALA A 138 -9.53 -4.45 8.52
C ALA A 138 -8.01 -4.38 8.75
N HIS A 139 -7.55 -3.75 9.84
CA HIS A 139 -6.13 -3.71 10.19
C HIS A 139 -5.54 -5.09 10.48
N ALA A 140 -6.30 -6.02 11.06
CA ALA A 140 -5.87 -7.40 11.24
C ALA A 140 -5.63 -8.12 9.90
N ARG A 141 -6.34 -7.73 8.84
CA ARG A 141 -6.13 -8.19 7.46
C ARG A 141 -5.04 -7.42 6.70
N ASP A 142 -4.32 -6.53 7.38
CA ASP A 142 -3.29 -5.62 6.82
C ASP A 142 -3.84 -4.62 5.78
N GLU A 143 -5.13 -4.28 5.85
CA GLU A 143 -5.78 -3.33 4.95
C GLU A 143 -5.58 -1.88 5.41
N LEU A 144 -5.41 -0.96 4.45
CA LEU A 144 -5.60 0.47 4.68
C LEU A 144 -7.09 0.79 4.76
N VAL A 145 -7.49 1.53 5.80
CA VAL A 145 -8.90 1.92 5.99
C VAL A 145 -9.14 3.31 5.43
N ILE A 146 -10.16 3.45 4.59
CA ILE A 146 -10.57 4.71 3.99
C ILE A 146 -11.93 5.09 4.58
N VAL A 147 -12.04 6.31 5.09
CA VAL A 147 -13.24 6.83 5.73
C VAL A 147 -13.69 8.11 5.00
N PRO A 148 -14.92 8.16 4.47
CA PRO A 148 -15.52 9.41 4.01
C PRO A 148 -15.56 10.40 5.17
N GLY A 149 -14.85 11.53 5.04
CA GLY A 149 -14.84 12.58 6.06
C GLY A 149 -16.17 13.34 6.13
N TRP A 150 -16.29 14.29 7.05
CA TRP A 150 -17.44 15.20 7.20
C TRP A 150 -18.78 14.55 7.57
N CYS A 151 -18.93 13.25 7.37
CA CYS A 151 -20.17 12.52 7.51
C CYS A 151 -20.21 11.71 8.81
N ALA A 152 -21.40 11.55 9.37
CA ALA A 152 -21.71 10.74 10.54
C ALA A 152 -23.15 10.17 10.39
N VAL A 153 -23.60 9.43 11.40
CA VAL A 153 -25.03 9.07 11.54
C VAL A 153 -25.57 9.57 12.88
N ASP A 154 -26.87 9.74 13.00
CA ASP A 154 -27.51 9.91 14.30
C ASP A 154 -27.71 8.57 15.03
N ALA A 155 -28.29 8.60 16.23
CA ALA A 155 -28.60 7.41 17.02
C ALA A 155 -29.58 6.43 16.34
N ALA A 156 -30.35 6.89 15.34
CA ALA A 156 -31.26 6.07 14.54
C ALA A 156 -30.61 5.59 13.23
N GLY A 157 -29.32 5.88 13.00
CA GLY A 157 -28.61 5.51 11.77
C GLY A 157 -28.86 6.44 10.58
N ARG A 158 -29.53 7.59 10.76
CA ARG A 158 -29.83 8.53 9.67
C ARG A 158 -28.61 9.40 9.37
N PRO A 159 -28.35 9.77 8.09
CA PRO A 159 -27.19 10.57 7.71
C PRO A 159 -27.13 11.94 8.42
N MET A 160 -25.93 12.29 8.87
CA MET A 160 -25.58 13.61 9.43
C MET A 160 -24.27 14.12 8.85
N LEU A 161 -24.09 15.44 8.88
CA LEU A 161 -22.84 16.12 8.56
C LEU A 161 -22.29 16.80 9.81
N LEU A 162 -20.98 16.96 9.84
CA LEU A 162 -20.23 17.55 10.95
C LEU A 162 -19.95 19.05 10.74
N GLY A 163 -20.70 19.71 9.86
CA GLY A 163 -20.61 21.13 9.58
C GLY A 163 -19.26 21.60 9.01
N ARG A 164 -19.00 22.91 9.05
CA ARG A 164 -17.81 23.48 8.42
C ARG A 164 -16.53 22.94 9.07
N GLY A 165 -15.62 22.45 8.22
CA GLY A 165 -14.38 21.81 8.67
C GLY A 165 -14.57 20.42 9.25
N GLY A 166 -15.74 19.82 9.04
CA GLY A 166 -16.06 18.53 9.64
C GLY A 166 -15.16 17.38 9.17
N SER A 167 -14.53 17.43 7.98
CA SER A 167 -13.51 16.42 7.64
C SER A 167 -12.24 16.51 8.50
N ASP A 168 -11.79 17.73 8.86
CA ASP A 168 -10.66 17.91 9.79
C ASP A 168 -11.09 17.38 11.18
N LEU A 169 -12.33 17.64 11.59
CA LEU A 169 -12.90 17.12 12.84
C LEU A 169 -13.01 15.60 12.85
N SER A 170 -13.49 14.96 11.77
CA SER A 170 -13.55 13.50 11.62
C SER A 170 -12.18 12.87 11.88
N ALA A 171 -11.12 13.42 11.30
CA ALA A 171 -9.78 12.89 11.43
C ALA A 171 -9.22 13.01 12.85
N LEU A 172 -9.45 14.14 13.52
CA LEU A 172 -9.03 14.31 14.91
C LEU A 172 -9.83 13.42 15.85
N PHE A 173 -11.14 13.31 15.65
CA PHE A 173 -12.01 12.44 16.43
C PHE A 173 -11.59 10.97 16.30
N LEU A 174 -11.43 10.47 15.07
CA LEU A 174 -10.96 9.10 14.81
C LEU A 174 -9.59 8.85 15.45
N ALA A 175 -8.66 9.79 15.33
CA ALA A 175 -7.33 9.62 15.91
C ALA A 175 -7.37 9.61 17.45
N GLN A 176 -8.24 10.39 18.08
CA GLN A 176 -8.44 10.38 19.52
C GLN A 176 -9.00 9.02 19.99
N GLU A 177 -10.11 8.57 19.38
CA GLU A 177 -10.80 7.32 19.76
C GLU A 177 -9.94 6.07 19.51
N LEU A 178 -9.13 6.07 18.45
CA LEU A 178 -8.22 4.97 18.13
C LEU A 178 -6.91 5.00 18.94
N GLY A 179 -6.68 6.04 19.75
CA GLY A 179 -5.40 6.26 20.41
C GLY A 179 -4.24 6.35 19.41
N ALA A 180 -4.47 6.98 18.26
CA ALA A 180 -3.53 7.02 17.16
C ALA A 180 -2.23 7.71 17.57
N SER A 181 -1.11 7.14 17.12
CA SER A 181 0.21 7.69 17.41
C SER A 181 0.46 9.04 16.72
N ARG A 182 -0.25 9.29 15.60
CA ARG A 182 -0.19 10.53 14.83
C ARG A 182 -1.53 10.80 14.15
N CYS A 183 -1.90 12.07 14.06
CA CYS A 183 -2.91 12.57 13.14
C CYS A 183 -2.28 13.67 12.30
N ARG A 184 -2.38 13.57 10.97
CA ARG A 184 -1.85 14.59 10.05
C ARG A 184 -2.93 15.04 9.10
N LEU A 185 -3.17 16.35 9.03
CA LEU A 185 -4.04 16.94 8.03
C LEU A 185 -3.19 17.44 6.87
N LEU A 186 -3.38 16.82 5.71
CA LEU A 186 -2.70 17.19 4.49
C LEU A 186 -3.40 18.37 3.81
N LYS A 187 -2.59 19.37 3.51
CA LYS A 187 -2.99 20.65 2.92
C LYS A 187 -2.08 20.96 1.73
N ASP A 188 -2.52 21.87 0.89
CA ASP A 188 -1.79 22.41 -0.27
C ASP A 188 -0.65 23.35 0.15
N VAL A 189 -0.49 23.57 1.45
CA VAL A 189 0.62 24.25 2.10
C VAL A 189 1.39 23.25 2.97
N ASP A 190 2.70 23.46 3.11
CA ASP A 190 3.63 22.58 3.82
C ASP A 190 3.61 22.73 5.35
N GLY A 191 2.68 23.52 5.90
CA GLY A 191 2.53 23.73 7.34
C GLY A 191 1.58 24.86 7.68
N LEU A 192 1.55 25.24 8.97
CA LEU A 192 0.86 26.44 9.44
C LEU A 192 1.80 27.65 9.31
N TYR A 193 1.23 28.79 8.98
CA TYR A 193 1.92 30.06 8.85
C TYR A 193 1.23 31.12 9.72
N GLU A 194 1.95 32.19 10.06
CA GLU A 194 1.39 33.36 10.77
C GLU A 194 0.25 34.05 9.99
N ARG A 195 0.22 33.87 8.66
CA ARG A 195 -0.86 34.23 7.73
C ARG A 195 -0.82 33.29 6.54
N ASP A 196 -1.94 33.13 5.84
CA ASP A 196 -2.00 32.29 4.65
C ASP A 196 -0.93 32.71 3.61
N PRO A 197 0.01 31.81 3.22
CA PRO A 197 1.06 32.12 2.26
C PRO A 197 0.55 32.37 0.84
N ARG A 198 -0.72 32.08 0.55
CA ARG A 198 -1.36 32.37 -0.76
C ARG A 198 -1.82 33.83 -0.88
N ARG A 199 -1.89 34.57 0.23
CA ARG A 199 -2.25 35.98 0.23
C ARG A 199 -1.08 36.84 -0.29
N SER A 200 -1.41 37.95 -0.94
CA SER A 200 -0.41 38.92 -1.41
C SER A 200 0.34 39.56 -0.24
N GLY A 201 1.62 39.87 -0.47
CA GLY A 201 2.49 40.53 0.51
C GLY A 201 3.82 39.79 0.74
N PRO A 202 4.56 40.14 1.81
CA PRO A 202 5.82 39.46 2.15
C PRO A 202 5.57 37.97 2.42
N ALA A 203 6.59 37.12 2.22
CA ALA A 203 6.48 35.70 2.55
C ALA A 203 6.31 35.50 4.07
N PRO A 204 5.23 34.86 4.54
CA PRO A 204 5.01 34.64 5.96
C PRO A 204 5.97 33.62 6.55
N ARG A 205 6.13 33.67 7.87
CA ARG A 205 6.91 32.66 8.59
C ARG A 205 6.07 31.42 8.87
N ARG A 206 6.66 30.24 8.61
CA ARG A 206 6.07 28.93 8.90
C ARG A 206 6.37 28.53 10.34
N PHE A 207 5.41 27.95 11.03
CA PHE A 207 5.64 27.35 12.34
C PHE A 207 6.32 25.98 12.21
N ALA A 208 7.27 25.68 13.08
CA ALA A 208 7.74 24.31 13.32
C ALA A 208 6.84 23.64 14.36
N LEU A 209 6.62 24.33 15.47
CA LEU A 209 5.65 24.02 16.50
C LEU A 209 4.65 25.19 16.58
N ALA A 210 3.37 24.93 16.72
CA ALA A 210 2.36 25.95 16.93
C ALA A 210 1.47 25.57 18.13
N ALA A 211 1.18 26.55 18.98
CA ALA A 211 0.16 26.41 19.99
C ALA A 211 -1.23 26.34 19.33
N PHE A 212 -2.21 25.77 20.01
CA PHE A 212 -3.61 25.86 19.56
C PHE A 212 -4.07 27.31 19.40
N ALA A 213 -3.60 28.22 20.26
CA ALA A 213 -3.89 29.64 20.18
C ALA A 213 -3.33 30.29 18.90
N ASP A 214 -2.14 29.88 18.44
CA ASP A 214 -1.54 30.37 17.19
C ASP A 214 -2.42 30.02 15.99
N ALA A 215 -2.95 28.79 15.96
CA ALA A 215 -3.86 28.36 14.90
C ALA A 215 -5.22 29.08 14.96
N LEU A 216 -5.76 29.30 16.16
CA LEU A 216 -7.04 30.02 16.35
C LEU A 216 -6.95 31.52 16.08
N ALA A 217 -5.74 32.09 16.10
CA ALA A 217 -5.49 33.48 15.72
C ALA A 217 -5.47 33.68 14.20
N THR A 218 -5.41 32.60 13.41
CA THR A 218 -5.53 32.68 11.95
C THR A 218 -6.98 32.87 11.51
N ASP A 219 -7.22 33.05 10.22
CA ASP A 219 -8.57 33.16 9.63
C ASP A 219 -9.25 31.80 9.42
N GLY A 220 -8.60 30.70 9.80
CA GLY A 220 -9.06 29.34 9.58
C GLY A 220 -8.93 28.84 8.14
N SER A 221 -8.27 29.58 7.24
CA SER A 221 -8.11 29.21 5.82
C SER A 221 -7.29 27.93 5.61
N ILE A 222 -6.32 27.66 6.48
CA ILE A 222 -5.46 26.46 6.43
C ILE A 222 -6.06 25.33 7.26
N VAL A 223 -6.43 25.62 8.52
CA VAL A 223 -6.99 24.66 9.46
C VAL A 223 -8.24 25.23 10.12
N GLN A 224 -9.31 24.46 10.13
CA GLN A 224 -10.62 24.95 10.57
C GLN A 224 -10.71 25.01 12.08
N HIS A 225 -11.19 26.14 12.64
CA HIS A 225 -11.22 26.39 14.08
C HIS A 225 -12.05 25.36 14.87
N LYS A 226 -13.11 24.79 14.28
CA LYS A 226 -13.91 23.72 14.92
C LYS A 226 -13.02 22.53 15.31
N ALA A 227 -12.15 22.10 14.40
CA ALA A 227 -11.22 21.00 14.60
C ALA A 227 -10.12 21.37 15.62
N VAL A 228 -9.56 22.58 15.55
CA VAL A 228 -8.55 23.07 16.51
C VAL A 228 -9.11 23.11 17.94
N ARG A 229 -10.33 23.61 18.12
CA ARG A 229 -11.00 23.64 19.44
C ARG A 229 -11.28 22.24 19.99
N TYR A 230 -11.61 21.28 19.12
CA TYR A 230 -11.72 19.88 19.53
C TYR A 230 -10.37 19.37 20.05
N ALA A 231 -9.30 19.47 19.25
CA ALA A 231 -7.96 19.06 19.67
C ALA A 231 -7.51 19.75 20.98
N GLN A 232 -7.78 21.04 21.13
CA GLN A 232 -7.45 21.80 22.33
C GLN A 232 -8.18 21.26 23.58
N ARG A 233 -9.49 20.99 23.49
CA ARG A 233 -10.27 20.43 24.61
C ARG A 233 -9.78 19.06 25.06
N HIS A 234 -9.27 18.26 24.13
CA HIS A 234 -8.73 16.92 24.40
C HIS A 234 -7.21 16.91 24.64
N GLY A 235 -6.53 18.06 24.60
CA GLY A 235 -5.07 18.13 24.73
C GLY A 235 -4.33 17.35 23.63
N MET A 236 -4.96 17.16 22.47
CA MET A 236 -4.52 16.23 21.44
C MET A 236 -3.63 16.92 20.40
N PRO A 237 -2.33 16.60 20.32
CA PRO A 237 -1.46 17.16 19.29
C PRO A 237 -1.74 16.55 17.90
N PHE A 238 -1.54 17.34 16.85
CA PHE A 238 -1.68 16.89 15.47
C PHE A 238 -0.71 17.61 14.53
N GLU A 239 -0.62 17.16 13.28
CA GLU A 239 0.34 17.64 12.29
C GLU A 239 -0.38 18.32 11.11
N LEU A 240 0.20 19.38 10.57
CA LEU A 240 -0.18 20.02 9.30
C LEU A 240 0.99 19.95 8.32
N GLY A 241 0.76 19.47 7.10
CA GLY A 241 1.81 19.43 6.08
C GLY A 241 1.28 19.15 4.68
N ALA A 242 2.19 19.11 3.72
CA ALA A 242 1.89 18.82 2.32
C ALA A 242 2.21 17.36 1.95
N TRP A 243 1.81 16.98 0.74
CA TRP A 243 2.17 15.69 0.13
C TRP A 243 3.66 15.44 0.22
N LEU A 244 4.02 14.23 0.65
CA LEU A 244 5.39 13.73 0.65
C LEU A 244 6.37 14.58 1.48
N ASP A 245 5.92 15.57 2.25
CA ASP A 245 6.77 16.31 3.19
C ASP A 245 6.91 15.47 4.48
N ASP A 246 8.13 15.44 4.98
CA ASP A 246 8.49 14.73 6.20
C ASP A 246 8.49 15.64 7.43
N VAL A 247 8.45 16.96 7.21
CA VAL A 247 8.59 17.94 8.28
C VAL A 247 7.38 18.87 8.31
N PRO A 248 6.29 18.41 8.94
CA PRO A 248 5.07 19.20 9.10
C PRO A 248 5.28 20.30 10.14
N THR A 249 4.31 21.22 10.24
CA THR A 249 4.07 21.93 11.50
C THR A 249 3.39 20.99 12.48
N ARG A 250 3.85 20.94 13.73
CA ARG A 250 3.14 20.23 14.81
C ARG A 250 2.34 21.22 15.64
N LEU A 251 1.07 20.93 15.85
CA LEU A 251 0.15 21.70 16.68
C LEU A 251 -0.08 20.95 17.99
N GLY A 252 -0.07 21.67 19.11
CA GLY A 252 -0.26 21.04 20.41
C GLY A 252 -0.23 22.02 21.59
N PRO A 253 -0.18 21.48 22.82
CA PRO A 253 0.06 22.29 24.02
C PRO A 253 1.49 22.84 24.04
N GLY A 254 1.66 24.02 24.66
CA GLY A 254 2.95 24.69 24.80
C GLY A 254 3.15 25.86 23.82
N PRO A 255 4.31 26.54 23.88
CA PRO A 255 4.59 27.71 23.04
C PRO A 255 4.91 27.32 21.59
N GLY A 256 4.46 28.13 20.64
CA GLY A 256 4.84 28.02 19.24
C GLY A 256 6.26 28.50 18.96
N CYS A 257 6.87 27.99 17.89
CA CYS A 257 8.14 28.47 17.36
C CYS A 257 8.17 28.37 15.83
N PHE A 258 8.93 29.27 15.20
CA PHE A 258 9.03 29.34 13.75
C PHE A 258 10.09 28.39 13.21
N ALA A 259 9.80 27.76 12.08
CA ALA A 259 10.76 26.97 11.34
C ALA A 259 11.78 27.88 10.65
N PRO A 260 13.04 27.43 10.48
CA PRO A 260 13.98 28.12 9.62
C PRO A 260 13.44 28.18 8.18
N ARG A 261 13.77 29.26 7.46
CA ARG A 261 13.39 29.41 6.05
C ARG A 261 13.98 28.24 5.25
N ARG A 262 13.12 27.55 4.52
CA ARG A 262 13.52 26.47 3.61
C ARG A 262 13.79 27.04 2.24
N GLY A 263 14.92 26.68 1.64
CA GLY A 263 15.09 26.83 0.20
C GLY A 263 14.12 25.92 -0.55
N LYS A 264 13.77 26.29 -1.79
CA LYS A 264 12.99 25.40 -2.66
C LYS A 264 13.85 24.16 -2.95
N PRO A 265 13.39 22.93 -2.61
CA PRO A 265 14.19 21.76 -2.89
C PRO A 265 14.35 21.58 -4.40
N ARG A 266 15.55 21.19 -4.84
CA ARG A 266 15.77 20.75 -6.22
C ARG A 266 15.14 19.36 -6.42
N PRO A 267 14.49 19.08 -7.57
CA PRO A 267 14.04 17.74 -7.91
C PRO A 267 15.19 16.74 -7.88
N LEU A 268 14.89 15.49 -7.52
CA LEU A 268 15.86 14.39 -7.58
C LEU A 268 16.01 13.93 -9.03
N ARG A 269 17.24 13.92 -9.55
CA ARG A 269 17.52 13.54 -10.94
C ARG A 269 17.59 12.02 -11.07
N LEU A 270 16.78 11.47 -11.96
CA LEU A 270 16.59 10.04 -12.18
C LEU A 270 17.10 9.63 -13.56
N ALA A 271 17.80 8.50 -13.64
CA ALA A 271 18.08 7.81 -14.88
C ALA A 271 17.38 6.44 -14.89
N LEU A 272 16.66 6.11 -15.94
CA LEU A 272 15.93 4.84 -16.07
C LEU A 272 16.68 3.89 -16.99
N LEU A 273 16.98 2.68 -16.53
CA LEU A 273 17.50 1.60 -17.38
C LEU A 273 16.35 0.66 -17.69
N GLY A 274 15.81 0.76 -18.91
CA GLY A 274 14.61 0.05 -19.32
C GLY A 274 13.34 0.91 -19.23
N LEU A 275 12.55 0.86 -20.30
CA LEU A 275 11.27 1.56 -20.43
C LEU A 275 10.16 0.57 -20.86
N GLY A 276 10.08 -0.56 -20.16
CA GLY A 276 8.99 -1.54 -20.30
C GLY A 276 7.73 -1.13 -19.54
N ALA A 277 6.91 -2.10 -19.12
CA ALA A 277 5.68 -1.83 -18.36
C ALA A 277 5.95 -1.03 -17.07
N VAL A 278 6.92 -1.45 -16.25
CA VAL A 278 7.28 -0.75 -15.00
C VAL A 278 7.91 0.62 -15.27
N GLY A 279 8.86 0.70 -16.22
CA GLY A 279 9.54 1.96 -16.55
C GLY A 279 8.60 3.02 -17.13
N SER A 280 7.61 2.61 -17.93
CA SER A 280 6.60 3.53 -18.48
C SER A 280 5.67 4.08 -17.40
N GLU A 281 5.25 3.24 -16.45
CA GLU A 281 4.47 3.71 -15.29
C GLU A 281 5.29 4.65 -14.40
N LEU A 282 6.56 4.34 -14.12
CA LEU A 282 7.43 5.24 -13.38
C LEU A 282 7.61 6.59 -14.09
N LEU A 283 7.71 6.60 -15.41
CA LEU A 283 7.78 7.84 -16.18
C LEU A 283 6.49 8.66 -16.03
N ARG A 284 5.32 8.00 -16.09
CA ARG A 284 4.01 8.63 -15.86
C ARG A 284 3.93 9.22 -14.45
N LEU A 285 4.33 8.47 -13.43
CA LEU A 285 4.30 8.90 -12.03
C LEU A 285 5.28 10.05 -11.75
N ALA A 286 6.51 9.99 -12.28
CA ALA A 286 7.49 11.06 -12.13
C ALA A 286 7.00 12.38 -12.75
N ARG A 287 6.27 12.32 -13.86
CA ARG A 287 5.64 13.50 -14.49
C ARG A 287 4.53 14.13 -13.65
N ALA A 288 3.88 13.36 -12.79
CA ALA A 288 2.92 13.88 -11.81
C ALA A 288 3.62 14.55 -10.60
N LEU A 289 4.95 14.45 -10.52
CA LEU A 289 5.78 14.94 -9.42
C LEU A 289 6.93 15.87 -9.89
N PRO A 290 6.68 16.87 -10.77
CA PRO A 290 7.75 17.64 -11.42
C PRO A 290 8.57 18.53 -10.46
N GLY A 291 8.02 18.88 -9.30
CA GLY A 291 8.76 19.59 -8.25
C GLY A 291 9.64 18.68 -7.38
N GLU A 292 9.46 17.38 -7.50
CA GLU A 292 10.11 16.39 -6.63
C GLU A 292 11.08 15.49 -7.40
N LEU A 293 10.77 15.16 -8.66
CA LEU A 293 11.50 14.21 -9.49
C LEU A 293 11.73 14.77 -10.90
N GLU A 294 12.88 14.47 -11.46
CA GLU A 294 13.25 14.84 -12.83
C GLU A 294 13.90 13.64 -13.52
N VAL A 295 13.33 13.18 -14.63
CA VAL A 295 13.94 12.09 -15.43
C VAL A 295 14.87 12.70 -16.48
N VAL A 296 16.17 12.45 -16.33
CA VAL A 296 17.23 13.09 -17.13
C VAL A 296 17.80 12.18 -18.23
N ALA A 297 17.71 10.86 -18.06
CA ALA A 297 18.23 9.90 -19.02
C ALA A 297 17.44 8.59 -18.99
N ILE A 298 17.31 7.92 -20.14
CA ILE A 298 16.60 6.66 -20.31
C ILE A 298 17.39 5.76 -21.26
N ALA A 299 17.70 4.54 -20.82
CA ALA A 299 18.27 3.49 -21.65
C ALA A 299 17.19 2.54 -22.17
N VAL A 300 17.22 2.22 -23.47
CA VAL A 300 16.26 1.33 -24.14
C VAL A 300 16.95 0.49 -25.20
N ARG A 301 16.49 -0.74 -25.45
CA ARG A 301 17.14 -1.59 -26.47
C ARG A 301 16.97 -1.12 -27.92
N ASP A 302 15.85 -0.48 -28.22
CA ASP A 302 15.47 -0.12 -29.59
C ASP A 302 15.02 1.34 -29.64
N LEU A 303 15.86 2.21 -30.20
CA LEU A 303 15.58 3.65 -30.30
C LEU A 303 14.43 3.96 -31.28
N SER A 304 14.13 3.08 -32.22
CA SER A 304 13.10 3.29 -33.25
C SER A 304 11.66 3.13 -32.72
N ARG A 305 11.47 2.36 -31.64
CA ARG A 305 10.14 2.13 -31.06
C ARG A 305 9.48 3.44 -30.59
N PRO A 306 8.23 3.75 -31.01
CA PRO A 306 7.54 4.95 -30.56
C PRO A 306 7.29 4.91 -29.05
N ARG A 307 7.44 6.07 -28.41
CA ARG A 307 7.29 6.25 -26.96
C ARG A 307 6.44 7.48 -26.69
N VAL A 308 5.53 7.35 -25.74
CA VAL A 308 4.68 8.46 -25.31
C VAL A 308 5.23 9.03 -24.03
N GLY A 309 5.21 10.35 -23.92
CA GLY A 309 5.45 11.03 -22.66
C GLY A 309 6.93 11.16 -22.24
N LEU A 310 7.87 11.05 -23.18
CA LEU A 310 9.27 11.37 -22.90
C LEU A 310 9.43 12.84 -22.47
N PRO A 311 10.24 13.15 -21.44
CA PRO A 311 10.55 14.53 -21.08
C PRO A 311 11.33 15.23 -22.19
N GLN A 312 11.12 16.54 -22.33
CA GLN A 312 11.89 17.33 -23.27
C GLN A 312 13.38 17.36 -22.85
N GLY A 313 14.29 17.11 -23.79
CA GLY A 313 15.74 17.14 -23.53
C GLY A 313 16.28 15.91 -22.78
N VAL A 314 15.46 14.87 -22.56
CA VAL A 314 15.93 13.61 -21.96
C VAL A 314 16.98 12.95 -22.84
N LEU A 315 18.07 12.46 -22.24
CA LEU A 315 19.03 11.61 -22.94
C LEU A 315 18.41 10.24 -23.19
N LEU A 316 18.08 9.91 -24.44
CA LEU A 316 17.65 8.59 -24.85
C LEU A 316 18.81 7.85 -25.52
N SER A 317 19.15 6.66 -25.03
CA SER A 317 20.30 5.88 -25.54
C SER A 317 19.99 4.38 -25.50
N ASP A 318 20.69 3.60 -26.33
CA ASP A 318 20.72 2.14 -26.27
C ASP A 318 21.90 1.58 -25.46
N ASP A 319 22.84 2.44 -25.04
CA ASP A 319 23.89 2.11 -24.10
C ASP A 319 23.43 2.33 -22.65
N ALA A 320 23.01 1.25 -22.00
CA ALA A 320 22.62 1.25 -20.60
C ALA A 320 23.75 1.66 -19.63
N CYS A 321 25.00 1.34 -19.95
CA CYS A 321 26.14 1.68 -19.10
C CYS A 321 26.54 3.16 -19.22
N ALA A 322 26.34 3.77 -20.40
CA ALA A 322 26.49 5.21 -20.58
C ALA A 322 25.42 6.00 -19.81
N VAL A 323 24.14 5.57 -19.91
CA VAL A 323 23.05 6.17 -19.13
C VAL A 323 23.27 6.00 -17.63
N ALA A 324 23.74 4.84 -17.17
CA ALA A 324 24.09 4.61 -15.78
C ALA A 324 25.17 5.58 -15.25
N ARG A 325 26.03 6.10 -16.13
CA ARG A 325 27.12 7.04 -15.80
C ARG A 325 26.78 8.51 -16.07
N CYS A 326 25.52 8.85 -16.37
CA CYS A 326 25.12 10.20 -16.76
C CYS A 326 25.12 11.23 -15.62
N GLY A 327 25.53 10.85 -14.40
CA GLY A 327 25.55 11.73 -13.22
C GLY A 327 24.16 12.04 -12.66
N ALA A 328 23.21 11.10 -12.75
CA ALA A 328 21.93 11.19 -12.05
C ALA A 328 22.11 10.97 -10.54
N ASP A 329 21.20 11.49 -9.71
CA ASP A 329 21.23 11.24 -8.26
C ASP A 329 20.84 9.77 -7.97
N VAL A 330 19.88 9.22 -8.74
CA VAL A 330 19.41 7.83 -8.62
C VAL A 330 19.28 7.18 -10.00
N VAL A 331 19.81 5.97 -10.14
CA VAL A 331 19.61 5.09 -11.30
C VAL A 331 18.58 4.02 -10.96
N LEU A 332 17.50 3.95 -11.75
CA LEU A 332 16.44 2.95 -11.64
C LEU A 332 16.72 1.83 -12.65
N GLU A 333 17.11 0.66 -12.16
CA GLU A 333 17.39 -0.49 -13.00
C GLU A 333 16.15 -1.39 -13.10
N LEU A 334 15.57 -1.41 -14.30
CA LEU A 334 14.31 -2.07 -14.64
C LEU A 334 14.47 -2.94 -15.90
N MET A 335 15.70 -3.36 -16.18
CA MET A 335 16.01 -4.28 -17.27
C MET A 335 15.83 -5.72 -16.79
N GLY A 336 15.65 -6.61 -17.75
CA GLY A 336 15.76 -8.05 -17.50
C GLY A 336 17.21 -8.54 -17.64
N GLY A 337 17.46 -9.75 -17.15
CA GLY A 337 18.75 -10.42 -17.26
C GLY A 337 19.76 -9.99 -16.18
N VAL A 338 20.90 -10.69 -16.14
CA VAL A 338 21.87 -10.53 -15.04
C VAL A 338 23.13 -9.78 -15.47
N SER A 339 23.73 -10.17 -16.61
CA SER A 339 25.07 -9.68 -16.98
C SER A 339 25.11 -8.17 -17.24
N LEU A 340 24.35 -7.67 -18.23
CA LEU A 340 24.31 -6.24 -18.56
C LEU A 340 23.74 -5.40 -17.41
N ALA A 341 22.68 -5.87 -16.76
CA ALA A 341 22.08 -5.20 -15.61
C ALA A 341 23.09 -5.03 -14.47
N GLY A 342 23.85 -6.08 -14.13
CA GLY A 342 24.89 -6.02 -13.09
C GLY A 342 26.04 -5.07 -13.45
N GLN A 343 26.45 -5.02 -14.73
CA GLN A 343 27.45 -4.07 -15.21
C GLN A 343 26.95 -2.62 -15.09
N ALA A 344 25.72 -2.35 -15.51
CA ALA A 344 25.13 -1.02 -15.45
C ALA A 344 24.92 -0.54 -14.00
N GLN A 345 24.45 -1.41 -13.10
CA GLN A 345 24.34 -1.08 -11.67
C GLN A 345 25.71 -0.79 -11.04
N SER A 346 26.74 -1.57 -11.38
CA SER A 346 28.10 -1.32 -10.91
C SER A 346 28.64 0.03 -11.41
N ALA A 347 28.39 0.34 -12.69
CA ALA A 347 28.79 1.60 -13.30
C ALA A 347 28.09 2.81 -12.63
N ALA A 348 26.80 2.69 -12.31
CA ALA A 348 26.04 3.72 -11.59
C ALA A 348 26.60 3.98 -10.19
N LEU A 349 26.87 2.92 -9.41
CA LEU A 349 27.43 3.05 -8.06
C LEU A 349 28.82 3.71 -8.09
N LEU A 350 29.68 3.29 -9.02
CA LEU A 350 31.01 3.87 -9.22
C LEU A 350 30.97 5.34 -9.69
N ALA A 351 29.95 5.72 -10.45
CA ALA A 351 29.70 7.10 -10.87
C ALA A 351 29.10 7.98 -9.76
N GLY A 352 28.81 7.44 -8.58
CA GLY A 352 28.30 8.18 -7.42
C GLY A 352 26.77 8.27 -7.35
N SER A 353 26.03 7.47 -8.11
CA SER A 353 24.56 7.40 -8.03
C SER A 353 24.11 6.36 -7.00
N HIS A 354 22.93 6.57 -6.41
CA HIS A 354 22.20 5.48 -5.76
C HIS A 354 21.57 4.57 -6.82
N VAL A 355 21.33 3.31 -6.49
CA VAL A 355 20.65 2.35 -7.38
C VAL A 355 19.39 1.83 -6.72
N VAL A 356 18.28 1.87 -7.46
CA VAL A 356 17.03 1.17 -7.12
C VAL A 356 16.76 0.14 -8.20
N THR A 357 16.45 -1.11 -7.87
CA THR A 357 16.22 -2.18 -8.85
C THR A 357 15.02 -3.06 -8.49
N ALA A 358 14.34 -3.56 -9.51
CA ALA A 358 13.31 -4.59 -9.39
C ALA A 358 13.82 -5.98 -9.85
N ASN A 359 15.11 -6.13 -10.13
CA ASN A 359 15.69 -7.32 -10.73
C ASN A 359 16.09 -8.37 -9.68
N LYS A 360 15.11 -9.19 -9.30
CA LYS A 360 15.26 -10.27 -8.31
C LYS A 360 16.38 -11.26 -8.63
N ALA A 361 16.50 -11.69 -9.90
CA ALA A 361 17.48 -12.70 -10.31
C ALA A 361 18.92 -12.17 -10.16
N LEU A 362 19.15 -10.93 -10.57
CA LEU A 362 20.45 -10.27 -10.39
C LEU A 362 20.80 -10.10 -8.91
N ILE A 363 19.83 -9.69 -8.07
CA ILE A 363 20.09 -9.51 -6.64
C ILE A 363 20.32 -10.86 -5.93
N ALA A 364 19.62 -11.91 -6.35
CA ALA A 364 19.84 -13.25 -5.80
C ALA A 364 21.24 -13.77 -6.15
N GLU A 365 21.70 -13.58 -7.39
CA GLU A 365 23.02 -14.06 -7.83
C GLU A 365 24.18 -13.17 -7.37
N ARG A 366 24.06 -11.85 -7.53
CA ARG A 366 25.18 -10.88 -7.38
C ARG A 366 24.96 -9.84 -6.28
N GLY A 367 23.87 -9.95 -5.53
CA GLY A 367 23.52 -9.02 -4.45
C GLY A 367 24.64 -8.77 -3.46
N PRO A 368 25.34 -9.80 -2.91
CA PRO A 368 26.45 -9.58 -1.98
C PRO A 368 27.56 -8.70 -2.54
N ALA A 369 27.97 -8.94 -3.79
CA ALA A 369 29.02 -8.17 -4.46
C ALA A 369 28.58 -6.72 -4.73
N LEU A 370 27.36 -6.52 -5.24
CA LEU A 370 26.81 -5.19 -5.52
C LEU A 370 26.60 -4.37 -4.25
N ARG A 371 26.13 -4.99 -3.16
CA ARG A 371 26.03 -4.33 -1.83
C ARG A 371 27.41 -3.94 -1.30
N GLY A 372 28.40 -4.84 -1.42
CA GLY A 372 29.78 -4.53 -1.05
C GLY A 372 30.33 -3.33 -1.83
N LEU A 373 30.03 -3.24 -3.13
CA LEU A 373 30.40 -2.09 -3.95
C LEU A 373 29.68 -0.80 -3.53
N ALA A 374 28.37 -0.87 -3.30
CA ALA A 374 27.57 0.28 -2.86
C ALA A 374 28.13 0.89 -1.57
N ARG A 375 28.47 0.05 -0.58
CA ARG A 375 29.13 0.49 0.66
C ARG A 375 30.44 1.21 0.42
N ARG A 376 31.33 0.65 -0.41
CA ARG A 376 32.62 1.28 -0.75
C ARG A 376 32.45 2.65 -1.41
N CYS A 377 31.37 2.85 -2.17
CA CYS A 377 31.07 4.12 -2.85
C CYS A 377 30.27 5.10 -1.97
N ALA A 378 29.96 4.74 -0.72
CA ALA A 378 29.02 5.45 0.14
C ALA A 378 27.66 5.70 -0.55
N ARG A 379 27.21 4.71 -1.34
CA ARG A 379 25.92 4.70 -2.04
C ARG A 379 25.01 3.61 -1.50
N ARG A 380 23.75 3.66 -1.93
CA ARG A 380 22.71 2.72 -1.52
C ARG A 380 22.28 1.90 -2.73
N LEU A 381 22.13 0.60 -2.51
CA LEU A 381 21.46 -0.33 -3.42
C LEU A 381 20.14 -0.74 -2.76
N VAL A 382 19.03 -0.34 -3.34
CA VAL A 382 17.67 -0.61 -2.84
C VAL A 382 16.97 -1.54 -3.83
N PHE A 383 16.30 -2.56 -3.31
CA PHE A 383 15.71 -3.62 -4.14
C PHE A 383 14.37 -4.11 -3.59
N ALA A 384 13.65 -3.27 -2.84
CA ALA A 384 12.40 -3.70 -2.22
C ALA A 384 11.37 -4.16 -3.27
N ALA A 385 11.29 -3.44 -4.40
CA ALA A 385 10.44 -3.78 -5.53
C ALA A 385 10.76 -5.14 -6.20
N ALA A 386 11.93 -5.73 -5.92
CA ALA A 386 12.30 -7.03 -6.48
C ALA A 386 11.48 -8.19 -5.87
N VAL A 387 10.90 -8.00 -4.68
CA VAL A 387 10.09 -9.04 -4.01
C VAL A 387 8.68 -8.52 -3.79
N GLY A 388 7.74 -9.06 -4.58
CA GLY A 388 6.32 -8.95 -4.27
C GLY A 388 5.65 -7.64 -4.70
N GLY A 389 6.16 -6.93 -5.70
CA GLY A 389 5.49 -5.76 -6.25
C GLY A 389 5.22 -4.70 -5.19
N ALA A 390 3.94 -4.40 -4.93
CA ALA A 390 3.54 -3.44 -3.89
C ALA A 390 3.52 -4.03 -2.47
N MET A 391 3.61 -5.36 -2.31
CA MET A 391 3.65 -6.03 -1.00
C MET A 391 4.97 -5.71 -0.25
N PRO A 392 4.94 -5.01 0.90
CA PRO A 392 6.13 -4.44 1.54
C PRO A 392 6.84 -5.46 2.45
N LEU A 393 7.05 -6.69 1.96
CA LEU A 393 7.50 -7.79 2.79
C LEU A 393 8.95 -7.64 3.25
N LEU A 394 9.85 -7.18 2.37
CA LEU A 394 11.26 -6.95 2.74
C LEU A 394 11.39 -5.86 3.82
N GLU A 395 10.58 -4.82 3.72
CA GLU A 395 10.50 -3.69 4.64
C GLU A 395 9.96 -4.14 5.99
N ARG A 396 8.89 -4.94 6.00
CA ARG A 396 8.29 -5.53 7.20
C ARG A 396 9.30 -6.41 7.93
N LEU A 397 9.98 -7.31 7.21
CA LEU A 397 10.99 -8.20 7.80
C LEU A 397 12.19 -7.42 8.34
N THR A 398 12.70 -6.46 7.58
CA THR A 398 13.82 -5.61 8.01
C THR A 398 13.45 -4.80 9.26
N GLY A 399 12.24 -4.24 9.31
CA GLY A 399 11.75 -3.49 10.47
C GLY A 399 11.48 -4.34 11.72
N LEU A 400 11.19 -5.63 11.56
CA LEU A 400 11.08 -6.58 12.67
C LEU A 400 12.46 -6.99 13.19
N GLY A 401 13.43 -7.18 12.30
CA GLY A 401 14.76 -7.66 12.64
C GLY A 401 14.83 -9.19 12.82
N ARG A 402 16.03 -9.75 12.58
CA ARG A 402 16.28 -11.21 12.60
C ARG A 402 15.86 -11.89 13.89
N ASP A 403 16.18 -11.28 15.03
CA ASP A 403 16.01 -11.89 16.36
C ASP A 403 14.55 -12.08 16.75
N ARG A 404 13.63 -11.43 16.04
CA ARG A 404 12.19 -11.49 16.31
C ARG A 404 11.44 -12.42 15.38
N VAL A 405 12.07 -12.87 14.29
CA VAL A 405 11.42 -13.71 13.27
C VAL A 405 11.86 -15.16 13.44
N ARG A 406 10.87 -16.04 13.63
CA ARG A 406 11.05 -17.50 13.68
C ARG A 406 10.96 -18.11 12.28
N GLY A 407 10.11 -17.59 11.42
CA GLY A 407 9.96 -18.10 10.06
C GLY A 407 8.96 -17.32 9.22
N VAL A 408 8.93 -17.63 7.93
CA VAL A 408 8.06 -17.00 6.93
C VAL A 408 7.46 -18.09 6.05
N ARG A 409 6.14 -18.09 5.89
CA ARG A 409 5.42 -18.87 4.86
C ARG A 409 4.76 -17.88 3.90
N ALA A 410 4.95 -18.04 2.60
CA ALA A 410 4.47 -17.05 1.64
C ALA A 410 4.06 -17.65 0.28
N VAL A 411 2.99 -17.09 -0.29
CA VAL A 411 2.65 -17.21 -1.71
C VAL A 411 3.27 -16.02 -2.41
N LEU A 412 4.31 -16.28 -3.21
CA LEU A 412 5.17 -15.24 -3.79
C LEU A 412 5.07 -15.13 -5.32
N ASN A 413 4.39 -16.06 -5.98
CA ASN A 413 4.31 -16.14 -7.43
C ASN A 413 2.85 -16.05 -7.92
N GLY A 414 2.48 -14.92 -8.52
CA GLY A 414 1.13 -14.67 -9.01
C GLY A 414 0.73 -15.52 -10.22
N THR A 415 1.70 -15.91 -11.07
CA THR A 415 1.45 -16.76 -12.23
C THR A 415 0.99 -18.15 -11.81
N THR A 416 1.75 -18.80 -10.93
CA THR A 416 1.42 -20.11 -10.37
C THR A 416 0.14 -20.03 -9.54
N ASN A 417 -0.09 -18.96 -8.78
CA ASN A 417 -1.34 -18.80 -8.04
C ASN A 417 -2.58 -18.74 -8.95
N ALA A 418 -2.53 -17.94 -10.03
CA ALA A 418 -3.61 -17.86 -11.00
C ALA A 418 -3.88 -19.21 -11.69
N VAL A 419 -2.83 -19.94 -12.05
CA VAL A 419 -2.96 -21.29 -12.64
C VAL A 419 -3.61 -22.25 -11.65
N LEU A 420 -3.15 -22.27 -10.39
CA LEU A 420 -3.71 -23.14 -9.34
C LEU A 420 -5.19 -22.83 -9.04
N GLU A 421 -5.61 -21.56 -9.11
CA GLU A 421 -7.02 -21.18 -9.00
C GLU A 421 -7.87 -21.70 -10.15
N SER A 422 -7.39 -21.56 -11.39
CA SER A 422 -8.06 -22.13 -12.56
C SER A 422 -8.18 -23.66 -12.48
N LEU A 423 -7.14 -24.34 -12.00
CA LEU A 423 -7.16 -25.79 -11.77
C LEU A 423 -8.18 -26.17 -10.69
N ALA A 424 -8.27 -25.39 -9.60
CA ALA A 424 -9.27 -25.59 -8.55
C ALA A 424 -10.72 -25.36 -9.05
N ALA A 425 -10.89 -24.50 -10.06
CA ALA A 425 -12.16 -24.33 -10.76
C ALA A 425 -12.48 -25.45 -11.77
N GLY A 426 -11.62 -26.47 -11.89
CA GLY A 426 -11.83 -27.65 -12.72
C GLY A 426 -11.27 -27.55 -14.14
N LEU A 427 -10.46 -26.54 -14.45
CA LEU A 427 -9.76 -26.45 -15.73
C LEU A 427 -8.55 -27.41 -15.75
N ASP A 428 -8.17 -27.85 -16.95
CA ASP A 428 -6.88 -28.51 -17.16
C ASP A 428 -5.73 -27.51 -17.20
N LEU A 429 -4.49 -28.01 -17.09
CA LEU A 429 -3.29 -27.17 -17.01
C LEU A 429 -3.09 -26.30 -18.27
N GLU A 430 -3.42 -26.83 -19.45
CA GLU A 430 -3.26 -26.10 -20.72
C GLU A 430 -4.19 -24.89 -20.77
N ARG A 431 -5.46 -25.08 -20.43
CA ARG A 431 -6.46 -24.00 -20.37
C ARG A 431 -6.15 -23.02 -19.25
N ALA A 432 -5.74 -23.50 -18.08
CA ALA A 432 -5.33 -22.64 -16.97
C ALA A 432 -4.16 -21.72 -17.36
N LEU A 433 -3.15 -22.24 -18.04
CA LEU A 433 -2.04 -21.43 -18.56
C LEU A 433 -2.50 -20.45 -19.65
N ALA A 434 -3.39 -20.88 -20.55
CA ALA A 434 -3.95 -20.01 -21.58
C ALA A 434 -4.75 -18.85 -20.98
N ASP A 435 -5.55 -19.12 -19.95
CA ASP A 435 -6.34 -18.11 -19.24
C ASP A 435 -5.43 -17.16 -18.45
N ALA A 436 -4.40 -17.67 -17.78
CA ALA A 436 -3.40 -16.86 -17.09
C ALA A 436 -2.66 -15.92 -18.06
N ARG A 437 -2.29 -16.39 -19.27
CA ARG A 437 -1.69 -15.54 -20.31
C ARG A 437 -2.66 -14.49 -20.83
N ARG A 438 -3.93 -14.85 -21.07
CA ARG A 438 -4.96 -13.92 -21.55
C ARG A 438 -5.25 -12.82 -20.53
N ALA A 439 -5.25 -13.17 -19.24
CA ALA A 439 -5.38 -12.24 -18.13
C ALA A 439 -4.09 -11.43 -17.86
N GLY A 440 -2.99 -11.72 -18.54
CA GLY A 440 -1.70 -11.05 -18.36
C GLY A 440 -0.92 -11.46 -17.12
N TYR A 441 -1.30 -12.57 -16.47
CA TYR A 441 -0.60 -13.14 -15.31
C TYR A 441 0.61 -13.99 -15.68
N ALA A 442 0.66 -14.52 -16.91
CA ALA A 442 1.74 -15.36 -17.39
C ALA A 442 2.34 -14.80 -18.68
N GLU A 443 3.66 -14.82 -18.80
CA GLU A 443 4.34 -14.57 -20.07
C GLU A 443 4.26 -15.81 -20.98
N ALA A 444 4.74 -15.68 -22.22
CA ALA A 444 4.80 -16.80 -23.15
C ALA A 444 5.65 -17.96 -22.58
N ASP A 445 6.84 -17.63 -22.08
CA ASP A 445 7.69 -18.50 -21.28
C ASP A 445 7.50 -18.16 -19.79
N CYS A 446 6.88 -19.07 -19.05
CA CYS A 446 6.68 -19.01 -17.59
C CYS A 446 7.35 -20.19 -16.88
N SER A 447 8.37 -20.79 -17.51
CA SER A 447 9.06 -21.98 -16.98
C SER A 447 9.60 -21.77 -15.57
N ARG A 448 10.17 -20.59 -15.28
CA ARG A 448 10.69 -20.23 -13.95
C ARG A 448 9.60 -20.08 -12.88
N ASP A 449 8.38 -19.74 -13.27
CA ASP A 449 7.24 -19.62 -12.36
C ASP A 449 6.75 -21.01 -11.96
N LEU A 450 6.54 -21.87 -12.97
CA LEU A 450 6.07 -23.24 -12.79
C LEU A 450 7.10 -24.14 -12.11
N SER A 451 8.39 -23.91 -12.33
CA SER A 451 9.46 -24.65 -11.65
C SER A 451 9.70 -24.21 -10.20
N GLY A 452 9.05 -23.14 -9.75
CA GLY A 452 9.24 -22.55 -8.42
C GLY A 452 10.50 -21.69 -8.26
N GLN A 453 11.32 -21.56 -9.31
CA GLN A 453 12.58 -20.83 -9.24
C GLN A 453 12.37 -19.32 -8.97
N ASP A 454 11.32 -18.72 -9.52
CA ASP A 454 10.97 -17.32 -9.21
C ASP A 454 10.67 -17.11 -7.72
N ALA A 455 9.92 -18.04 -7.11
CA ALA A 455 9.64 -18.00 -5.68
C ALA A 455 10.89 -18.25 -4.84
N ALA A 456 11.80 -19.12 -5.29
CA ALA A 456 13.09 -19.37 -4.64
C ALA A 456 13.99 -18.14 -4.66
N ASP A 457 14.11 -17.44 -5.79
CA ASP A 457 14.86 -16.19 -5.88
C ASP A 457 14.33 -15.16 -4.87
N LYS A 458 13.00 -15.01 -4.79
CA LYS A 458 12.35 -14.11 -3.83
C LYS A 458 12.64 -14.54 -2.39
N LEU A 459 12.58 -15.84 -2.10
CA LEU A 459 12.86 -16.40 -0.77
C LEU A 459 14.31 -16.13 -0.33
N CYS A 460 15.30 -16.21 -1.24
CA CYS A 460 16.68 -15.80 -0.97
C CYS A 460 16.79 -14.33 -0.57
N LEU A 461 16.06 -13.44 -1.25
CA LEU A 461 16.04 -12.01 -0.91
C LEU A 461 15.40 -11.78 0.48
N LEU A 462 14.32 -12.50 0.82
CA LEU A 462 13.71 -12.45 2.15
C LEU A 462 14.67 -12.93 3.25
N ALA A 463 15.36 -14.05 3.01
CA ALA A 463 16.38 -14.56 3.92
C ALA A 463 17.53 -13.55 4.09
N SER A 464 17.98 -12.93 2.99
CA SER A 464 19.00 -11.89 3.02
C SER A 464 18.57 -10.65 3.80
N ALA A 465 17.30 -10.24 3.73
CA ALA A 465 16.77 -9.14 4.54
C ALA A 465 16.75 -9.46 6.04
N LEU A 466 16.66 -10.74 6.40
CA LEU A 466 16.81 -11.24 7.76
C LEU A 466 18.27 -11.54 8.12
N GLY A 467 19.24 -11.18 7.28
CA GLY A 467 20.67 -11.33 7.58
C GLY A 467 21.24 -12.72 7.34
N VAL A 468 20.50 -13.63 6.70
CA VAL A 468 21.04 -14.91 6.20
C VAL A 468 21.95 -14.62 5.00
N ARG A 469 23.21 -15.09 5.03
CA ARG A 469 24.24 -14.71 4.04
C ARG A 469 24.54 -15.77 2.99
N ASP A 470 24.23 -17.04 3.28
CA ASP A 470 24.67 -18.19 2.49
C ASP A 470 23.49 -19.08 2.05
N LEU A 471 22.46 -18.45 1.47
CA LEU A 471 21.35 -19.18 0.85
C LEU A 471 21.28 -18.80 -0.63
N ALA A 472 21.79 -19.65 -1.50
CA ALA A 472 21.68 -19.45 -2.94
C ALA A 472 20.35 -20.06 -3.45
N PRO A 473 19.79 -19.55 -4.56
CA PRO A 473 18.54 -20.09 -5.10
C PRO A 473 18.62 -21.58 -5.45
N GLY A 474 19.80 -22.09 -5.82
CA GLY A 474 20.02 -23.50 -6.10
C GLY A 474 20.01 -24.42 -4.88
N ASP A 475 20.12 -23.86 -3.67
CA ASP A 475 20.05 -24.62 -2.41
C ASP A 475 18.60 -24.85 -1.95
N ILE A 476 17.62 -24.20 -2.59
CA ILE A 476 16.21 -24.24 -2.23
C ILE A 476 15.52 -25.31 -3.07
N ALA A 477 15.05 -26.37 -2.40
CA ALA A 477 14.23 -27.40 -3.06
C ALA A 477 12.91 -26.79 -3.57
N CYS A 478 12.59 -27.03 -4.84
CA CYS A 478 11.41 -26.50 -5.51
C CYS A 478 10.58 -27.63 -6.14
N ASP A 479 9.29 -27.68 -5.81
CA ASP A 479 8.33 -28.53 -6.53
C ASP A 479 7.97 -27.88 -7.87
N VAL A 480 7.91 -28.69 -8.92
CA VAL A 480 7.51 -28.27 -10.27
C VAL A 480 6.01 -28.46 -10.44
N LEU A 481 5.31 -27.44 -10.96
CA LEU A 481 3.92 -27.56 -11.39
C LEU A 481 3.86 -28.06 -12.83
N ASP A 482 3.63 -29.35 -13.00
CA ASP A 482 3.47 -30.01 -14.30
C ASP A 482 2.18 -30.85 -14.38
N ALA A 483 1.92 -31.42 -15.55
CA ALA A 483 0.72 -32.22 -15.79
C ALA A 483 0.65 -33.46 -14.89
N ASP A 484 1.78 -34.07 -14.54
CA ASP A 484 1.82 -35.28 -13.70
C ASP A 484 1.49 -34.97 -12.24
N VAL A 485 2.00 -33.85 -11.70
CA VAL A 485 1.64 -33.33 -10.38
C VAL A 485 0.15 -32.98 -10.33
N VAL A 486 -0.37 -32.27 -11.34
CA VAL A 486 -1.80 -31.94 -11.43
C VAL A 486 -2.64 -33.21 -11.48
N ALA A 487 -2.26 -34.20 -12.30
CA ALA A 487 -2.99 -35.45 -12.42
C ALA A 487 -2.94 -36.28 -11.12
N ARG A 488 -1.79 -36.31 -10.42
CA ARG A 488 -1.68 -36.95 -9.10
C ARG A 488 -2.57 -36.26 -8.07
N TRP A 489 -2.65 -34.94 -8.10
CA TRP A 489 -3.51 -34.18 -7.21
C TRP A 489 -4.99 -34.44 -7.49
N LEU A 490 -5.44 -34.36 -8.75
CA LEU A 490 -6.83 -34.65 -9.11
C LEU A 490 -7.22 -36.09 -8.72
N ARG A 491 -6.28 -37.04 -8.81
CA ARG A 491 -6.48 -38.42 -8.33
C ARG A 491 -6.54 -38.52 -6.80
N GLY A 492 -5.71 -37.76 -6.09
CA GLY A 492 -5.67 -37.73 -4.62
C GLY A 492 -6.83 -36.97 -3.96
N ALA A 493 -7.36 -35.94 -4.63
CA ALA A 493 -8.54 -35.19 -4.20
C ALA A 493 -9.84 -36.02 -4.28
N GLY A 494 -9.82 -37.11 -5.06
CA GLY A 494 -10.91 -38.10 -5.17
C GLY A 494 -10.74 -39.37 -4.33
N ALA A 495 -9.71 -39.48 -3.48
CA ALA A 495 -9.44 -40.71 -2.74
C ALA A 495 -9.03 -40.43 -1.28
N VAL A 496 -10.00 -40.49 -0.36
CA VAL A 496 -9.70 -40.78 1.05
C VAL A 496 -9.32 -42.25 1.16
N ALA A 497 -8.01 -42.57 1.16
CA ALA A 497 -7.42 -43.76 1.80
C ALA A 497 -5.86 -43.74 1.79
N VAL A 498 -5.30 -43.51 2.98
CA VAL A 498 -4.05 -44.04 3.59
C VAL A 498 -2.78 -44.26 2.71
N GLY A 499 -1.78 -43.39 2.94
CA GLY A 499 -0.43 -43.79 3.40
C GLY A 499 0.72 -43.95 2.40
N ALA A 500 1.75 -43.09 2.52
CA ALA A 500 3.16 -43.50 2.63
C ALA A 500 4.05 -42.32 3.08
N VAL A 501 4.43 -42.33 4.36
CA VAL A 501 5.60 -41.63 4.90
C VAL A 501 6.80 -42.56 4.73
N GLY A 502 7.91 -42.06 4.20
CA GLY A 502 9.19 -42.77 4.23
C GLY A 502 9.83 -42.69 5.61
N ALA A 503 9.50 -43.64 6.48
CA ALA A 503 10.36 -44.15 7.54
C ALA A 503 10.05 -45.65 7.73
N VAL A 504 11.08 -46.45 8.04
CA VAL A 504 11.16 -47.92 7.92
C VAL A 504 10.29 -48.69 8.96
N GLY A 505 9.52 -49.70 8.49
CA GLY A 505 9.00 -50.94 9.17
C GLY A 505 7.84 -50.79 10.19
N VAL A 506 6.82 -51.66 10.38
CA VAL A 506 6.45 -53.04 9.99
C VAL A 506 4.89 -53.22 10.15
N HIS A 507 4.28 -54.28 9.58
CA HIS A 507 2.85 -54.56 9.27
C HIS A 507 1.77 -54.79 10.37
N ALA A 508 0.48 -54.67 9.90
CA ALA A 508 -0.79 -55.43 10.19
C ALA A 508 -1.88 -54.66 10.99
N ALA A 509 -3.21 -54.78 10.78
CA ALA A 509 -4.14 -55.30 9.76
C ALA A 509 -5.61 -55.00 10.20
N HIS A 510 -6.54 -54.70 9.26
CA HIS A 510 -8.03 -54.86 9.29
C HIS A 510 -8.87 -53.91 10.22
N ALA A 511 -10.13 -53.48 10.00
CA ALA A 511 -11.26 -53.77 9.09
C ALA A 511 -12.30 -52.59 9.10
N MET A 512 -13.20 -52.53 8.10
CA MET A 512 -14.39 -51.64 8.04
C MET A 512 -15.61 -52.24 8.78
N PRO A 513 -16.61 -51.42 9.18
CA PRO A 513 -17.89 -51.29 8.43
C PRO A 513 -18.52 -49.86 8.61
N ALA A 514 -19.71 -49.45 8.15
CA ALA A 514 -20.64 -49.72 7.06
C ALA A 514 -21.64 -48.53 7.05
N ALA A 515 -22.34 -48.33 5.93
CA ALA A 515 -23.29 -47.24 5.68
C ALA A 515 -24.55 -47.28 6.57
N GLY A 516 -25.17 -46.10 6.78
CA GLY A 516 -26.47 -45.95 7.45
C GLY A 516 -27.15 -44.61 7.12
N GLU A 517 -28.05 -44.68 6.15
CA GLU A 517 -29.36 -44.01 5.97
C GLU A 517 -29.56 -42.50 6.25
N ALA A 518 -30.11 -41.84 5.22
CA ALA A 518 -30.57 -40.46 5.21
C ALA A 518 -31.94 -40.29 5.91
N GLN A 519 -32.07 -39.25 6.73
CA GLN A 519 -33.37 -38.71 7.19
C GLN A 519 -33.46 -37.21 6.90
N ALA A 520 -34.62 -36.80 6.39
CA ALA A 520 -34.97 -35.43 6.04
C ALA A 520 -35.26 -34.56 7.28
N VAL A 521 -34.85 -33.28 7.22
CA VAL A 521 -34.97 -32.28 8.30
C VAL A 521 -36.03 -31.21 7.93
N PRO A 522 -36.91 -30.76 8.86
CA PRO A 522 -37.90 -29.69 8.63
C PRO A 522 -37.31 -28.27 8.77
N PRO A 523 -38.00 -27.19 8.35
CA PRO A 523 -37.36 -25.90 8.12
C PRO A 523 -37.22 -25.09 9.42
N GLY A 524 -36.00 -24.66 9.73
CA GLY A 524 -35.75 -23.73 10.84
C GLY A 524 -34.30 -23.23 10.87
N ARG A 525 -34.14 -21.90 10.77
CA ARG A 525 -32.90 -21.10 10.91
C ARG A 525 -31.72 -21.51 10.02
N VAL A 526 -31.49 -20.73 8.96
CA VAL A 526 -30.21 -20.73 8.25
C VAL A 526 -29.20 -19.97 9.13
N GLU A 527 -28.55 -20.68 10.05
CA GLU A 527 -27.17 -20.32 10.38
C GLU A 527 -26.31 -20.56 9.13
N PRO A 528 -25.30 -19.72 8.81
CA PRO A 528 -24.44 -20.02 7.68
C PRO A 528 -23.73 -21.34 8.00
N ALA A 529 -24.16 -22.41 7.32
CA ALA A 529 -23.44 -23.66 7.35
C ALA A 529 -22.00 -23.34 6.95
N LEU A 530 -21.08 -23.51 7.89
CA LEU A 530 -19.68 -23.76 7.60
C LEU A 530 -19.67 -25.06 6.78
N HIS A 531 -19.95 -24.98 5.48
CA HIS A 531 -19.39 -25.91 4.54
C HIS A 531 -17.89 -25.85 4.82
N ALA A 532 -17.32 -26.92 5.36
CA ALA A 532 -15.89 -27.05 5.54
C ALA A 532 -15.26 -26.78 4.17
N ALA A 533 -14.76 -25.57 3.98
CA ALA A 533 -14.21 -25.15 2.72
C ALA A 533 -13.04 -26.09 2.41
N GLN A 534 -13.09 -26.69 1.23
CA GLN A 534 -12.10 -27.69 0.83
C GLN A 534 -10.71 -27.03 0.84
N PRO A 535 -9.67 -27.76 1.28
CA PRO A 535 -8.32 -27.21 1.31
C PRO A 535 -7.88 -26.88 -0.11
N VAL A 536 -7.14 -25.78 -0.25
CA VAL A 536 -6.78 -25.19 -1.54
C VAL A 536 -5.30 -25.39 -1.80
N MET A 537 -4.93 -25.80 -3.03
CA MET A 537 -3.54 -25.95 -3.41
C MET A 537 -2.85 -24.59 -3.59
N ARG A 538 -1.65 -24.45 -3.00
CA ARG A 538 -0.81 -23.26 -3.10
C ARG A 538 0.65 -23.64 -3.31
N GLN A 539 1.37 -22.83 -4.08
CA GLN A 539 2.84 -22.83 -4.08
C GLN A 539 3.32 -21.98 -2.90
N VAL A 540 3.80 -22.63 -1.85
CA VAL A 540 4.25 -21.98 -0.62
C VAL A 540 5.77 -21.99 -0.55
N ALA A 541 6.35 -20.80 -0.51
CA ALA A 541 7.73 -20.57 -0.15
C ALA A 541 7.84 -20.50 1.38
N GLU A 542 8.68 -21.33 1.97
CA GLU A 542 8.86 -21.44 3.41
C GLU A 542 10.32 -21.22 3.79
N LEU A 543 10.55 -20.32 4.74
CA LEU A 543 11.82 -20.07 5.41
C LEU A 543 11.63 -20.32 6.90
N ASP A 544 12.24 -21.38 7.41
CA ASP A 544 12.31 -21.69 8.83
C ASP A 544 13.69 -21.30 9.37
N LEU A 545 13.68 -20.50 10.44
CA LEU A 545 14.86 -19.97 11.11
C LEU A 545 14.95 -20.46 12.57
N SER A 546 14.15 -21.46 12.92
CA SER A 546 14.14 -22.07 14.25
C SER A 546 15.40 -22.89 14.51
N GLU A 547 15.73 -23.07 15.79
CA GLU A 547 16.79 -23.97 16.25
C GLU A 547 18.19 -23.67 15.69
N GLY A 548 18.43 -22.46 15.17
CA GLY A 548 19.72 -22.05 14.62
C GLY A 548 20.05 -22.64 13.24
N VAL A 549 19.13 -23.40 12.63
CA VAL A 549 19.30 -23.96 11.28
C VAL A 549 18.41 -23.21 10.30
N VAL A 550 18.96 -22.80 9.16
CA VAL A 550 18.18 -22.20 8.08
C VAL A 550 17.65 -23.32 7.19
N ARG A 551 16.32 -23.48 7.12
CA ARG A 551 15.66 -24.38 6.16
C ARG A 551 14.81 -23.56 5.21
N ALA A 552 14.94 -23.81 3.92
CA ALA A 552 14.19 -23.11 2.88
C ALA A 552 13.64 -24.09 1.85
N SER A 553 12.39 -23.92 1.43
CA SER A 553 11.80 -24.70 0.34
C SER A 553 10.66 -23.95 -0.35
N VAL A 554 10.36 -24.35 -1.59
CA VAL A 554 9.18 -23.92 -2.34
C VAL A 554 8.40 -25.18 -2.69
N ARG A 555 7.21 -25.35 -2.11
CA ARG A 555 6.43 -26.58 -2.26
C ARG A 555 5.01 -26.34 -2.73
N LEU A 556 4.45 -27.31 -3.44
CA LEU A 556 3.02 -27.35 -3.75
C LEU A 556 2.31 -28.06 -2.60
N VAL A 557 1.55 -27.32 -1.80
CA VAL A 557 0.91 -27.83 -0.58
C VAL A 557 -0.58 -27.56 -0.58
N SER A 558 -1.33 -28.47 0.05
CA SER A 558 -2.74 -28.25 0.37
C SER A 558 -2.84 -27.39 1.62
N VAL A 559 -3.54 -26.28 1.54
CA VAL A 559 -3.67 -25.30 2.61
C VAL A 559 -5.12 -25.26 3.08
N ASP A 560 -5.35 -25.44 4.38
CA ASP A 560 -6.68 -25.38 4.96
C ASP A 560 -7.33 -24.02 4.72
N ALA A 561 -8.65 -24.02 4.55
CA ALA A 561 -9.40 -22.80 4.26
C ALA A 561 -9.37 -21.75 5.37
N VAL A 562 -8.90 -22.08 6.58
CA VAL A 562 -8.70 -21.12 7.67
C VAL A 562 -7.32 -20.45 7.64
N ASP A 563 -6.37 -21.00 6.88
CA ASP A 563 -5.03 -20.42 6.75
C ASP A 563 -5.10 -19.14 5.90
N PRO A 564 -4.50 -18.03 6.35
CA PRO A 564 -4.49 -16.78 5.60
C PRO A 564 -3.95 -16.89 4.16
N LEU A 565 -3.12 -17.89 3.84
CA LEU A 565 -2.58 -18.11 2.49
C LEU A 565 -3.59 -18.78 1.55
N ALA A 566 -4.67 -19.39 2.05
CA ALA A 566 -5.73 -19.96 1.21
C ALA A 566 -6.49 -18.87 0.45
N HIS A 567 -6.68 -17.69 1.06
CA HIS A 567 -7.49 -16.60 0.52
C HIS A 567 -6.73 -15.60 -0.35
N VAL A 568 -5.57 -16.00 -0.89
CA VAL A 568 -4.90 -15.22 -1.93
C VAL A 568 -5.64 -15.46 -3.24
N SER A 569 -6.03 -14.38 -3.92
CA SER A 569 -6.77 -14.41 -5.19
C SER A 569 -5.94 -13.83 -6.35
N GLY A 570 -6.07 -14.39 -7.54
CA GLY A 570 -5.46 -13.88 -8.77
C GLY A 570 -3.93 -13.77 -8.69
N ALA A 571 -3.38 -12.60 -9.04
CA ALA A 571 -1.95 -12.30 -8.90
C ALA A 571 -1.54 -11.70 -7.53
N GLY A 572 -2.41 -11.87 -6.53
CA GLY A 572 -2.09 -11.49 -5.15
C GLY A 572 -0.90 -12.29 -4.60
N ASN A 573 -0.13 -11.66 -3.72
CA ASN A 573 0.84 -12.32 -2.86
C ASN A 573 0.42 -12.16 -1.40
N ALA A 574 0.83 -13.11 -0.57
CA ALA A 574 0.68 -13.01 0.87
C ALA A 574 1.83 -13.71 1.58
N ALA A 575 2.16 -13.24 2.77
CA ALA A 575 3.11 -13.88 3.67
C ALA A 575 2.59 -13.86 5.10
N SER A 576 2.72 -15.00 5.78
CA SER A 576 2.58 -15.12 7.22
C SER A 576 3.97 -15.17 7.84
N VAL A 577 4.30 -14.15 8.62
CA VAL A 577 5.56 -14.05 9.37
C VAL A 577 5.31 -14.51 10.80
N THR A 578 5.96 -15.59 11.19
CA THR A 578 5.90 -16.12 12.56
C THR A 578 6.98 -15.43 13.39
N LEU A 579 6.59 -14.80 14.50
CA LEU A 579 7.53 -14.23 15.46
C LEU A 579 7.98 -15.27 16.49
N VAL A 580 9.07 -14.98 17.20
CA VAL A 580 9.61 -15.87 18.26
C VAL A 580 8.63 -16.09 19.40
N ASP A 581 7.74 -15.13 19.68
CA ASP A 581 6.66 -15.24 20.67
C ASP A 581 5.43 -16.03 20.17
N GLY A 582 5.48 -16.57 18.94
CA GLY A 582 4.39 -17.32 18.31
C GLY A 582 3.37 -16.44 17.57
N THR A 583 3.43 -15.11 17.70
CA THR A 583 2.54 -14.20 16.99
C THR A 583 2.70 -14.34 15.48
N GLN A 584 1.59 -14.43 14.75
CA GLN A 584 1.57 -14.36 13.29
C GLN A 584 1.31 -12.94 12.82
N ARG A 585 2.10 -12.49 11.83
CA ARG A 585 1.91 -11.20 11.15
C ARG A 585 1.67 -11.46 9.67
N LEU A 586 0.47 -11.14 9.22
CA LEU A 586 0.09 -11.22 7.82
C LEU A 586 0.55 -9.97 7.07
N VAL A 587 1.11 -10.18 5.88
CA VAL A 587 1.44 -9.13 4.91
C VAL A 587 0.82 -9.54 3.58
N ARG A 588 0.13 -8.63 2.91
CA ARG A 588 -0.57 -8.89 1.63
C ARG A 588 -0.35 -7.75 0.63
N GLY A 589 -0.49 -8.04 -0.66
CA GLY A 589 -0.44 -7.05 -1.73
C GLY A 589 -0.26 -7.70 -3.10
N CYS A 590 -0.34 -6.93 -4.18
CA CYS A 590 -0.07 -7.48 -5.51
C CYS A 590 1.41 -7.78 -5.70
N GLY A 591 1.72 -9.02 -6.10
CA GLY A 591 3.08 -9.54 -6.23
C GLY A 591 3.83 -9.15 -7.48
N ALA A 592 3.12 -8.63 -8.49
CA ALA A 592 3.60 -8.34 -9.82
C ALA A 592 2.71 -7.30 -10.51
N GLY A 593 3.15 -6.81 -11.68
CA GLY A 593 2.41 -5.87 -12.51
C GLY A 593 3.13 -4.52 -12.67
N GLY A 594 2.94 -3.88 -13.82
CA GLY A 594 3.62 -2.62 -14.16
C GLY A 594 3.44 -1.53 -13.10
N ARG A 595 2.19 -1.28 -12.70
CA ARG A 595 1.82 -0.24 -11.74
C ARG A 595 2.17 -0.60 -10.28
N PRO A 596 1.85 -1.79 -9.72
CA PRO A 596 2.28 -2.17 -8.37
C PRO A 596 3.80 -2.14 -8.17
N THR A 597 4.59 -2.63 -9.14
CA THR A 597 6.05 -2.58 -9.05
C THR A 597 6.58 -1.15 -9.17
N ALA A 598 5.99 -0.32 -10.04
CA ALA A 598 6.34 1.09 -10.14
C ALA A 598 6.10 1.85 -8.83
N GLU A 599 5.02 1.54 -8.11
CA GLU A 599 4.70 2.12 -6.80
C GLU A 599 5.80 1.82 -5.77
N ALA A 600 6.24 0.57 -5.68
CA ALA A 600 7.32 0.17 -4.78
C ALA A 600 8.66 0.83 -5.13
N VAL A 601 9.01 0.89 -6.42
CA VAL A 601 10.23 1.58 -6.89
C VAL A 601 10.16 3.07 -6.54
N LEU A 602 9.02 3.72 -6.79
CA LEU A 602 8.86 5.14 -6.47
C LEU A 602 8.96 5.40 -4.96
N ALA A 603 8.39 4.52 -4.13
CA ALA A 603 8.54 4.62 -2.69
C ALA A 603 10.01 4.51 -2.23
N ASP A 604 10.82 3.68 -2.90
CA ASP A 604 12.28 3.62 -2.66
C ASP A 604 12.99 4.91 -3.02
N VAL A 605 12.65 5.51 -4.17
CA VAL A 605 13.18 6.81 -4.59
C VAL A 605 12.83 7.91 -3.59
N LEU A 606 11.57 7.96 -3.14
CA LEU A 606 11.11 8.95 -2.17
C LEU A 606 11.77 8.78 -0.80
N ALA A 607 12.06 7.54 -0.39
CA ALA A 607 12.81 7.27 0.84
C ALA A 607 14.27 7.76 0.74
N LEU A 608 14.93 7.58 -0.41
CA LEU A 608 16.28 8.12 -0.65
C LEU A 608 16.29 9.65 -0.62
N ARG A 609 15.25 10.29 -1.16
CA ARG A 609 15.08 11.75 -1.10
C ARG A 609 15.02 12.28 0.33
N ALA A 610 14.31 11.59 1.23
CA ALA A 610 14.22 11.96 2.64
C ALA A 610 15.61 11.95 3.30
N VAL A 611 16.41 10.89 3.03
CA VAL A 611 17.79 10.78 3.53
C VAL A 611 18.66 11.92 2.99
N ALA A 612 18.57 12.25 1.70
CA ALA A 612 19.32 13.36 1.11
C ALA A 612 18.96 14.72 1.71
N ARG A 613 17.73 14.87 2.25
CA ARG A 613 17.28 16.07 2.97
C ARG A 613 17.62 16.05 4.48
N GLY A 614 18.43 15.09 4.94
CA GLY A 614 18.80 14.95 6.35
C GLY A 614 17.68 14.43 7.24
N VAL A 615 16.62 13.85 6.65
CA VAL A 615 15.53 13.22 7.39
C VAL A 615 15.80 11.71 7.43
N GLU A 616 16.27 11.21 8.57
CA GLU A 616 16.38 9.76 8.75
C GLU A 616 15.00 9.13 8.93
N ARG A 617 14.58 8.31 7.94
CA ARG A 617 13.55 7.30 8.13
C ARG A 617 14.23 5.93 8.22
N THR A 618 13.99 5.22 9.30
CA THR A 618 14.55 3.88 9.61
C THR A 618 14.01 2.74 8.73
N THR A 619 13.34 3.04 7.60
CA THR A 619 12.53 2.05 6.85
C THR A 619 13.07 1.72 5.46
N SER A 620 14.17 2.31 5.01
CA SER A 620 14.79 1.86 3.75
C SER A 620 15.40 0.48 3.99
N VAL A 621 15.05 -0.52 3.17
CA VAL A 621 15.79 -1.79 3.05
C VAL A 621 17.14 -1.46 2.41
N SER A 622 17.98 -0.84 3.21
CA SER A 622 19.33 -0.45 2.91
C SER A 622 20.13 -1.07 4.03
N ALA A 623 20.71 -2.23 3.77
CA ALA A 623 21.73 -2.74 4.67
C ALA A 623 22.88 -1.73 4.68
N ALA A 624 23.17 -1.16 5.85
CA ALA A 624 24.40 -0.40 6.10
C ALA A 624 25.61 -1.19 5.63
#